data_AF-A0A7J6KVS5-F1
#
_entry.id   AF-A0A7J6KVS5-F1
#
_cell.length_a   1.000
_cell.length_b   1.000
_cell.length_c   1.000
_cell.angle_alpha   90.00
_cell.angle_beta   90.00
_cell.angle_gamma   90.00
#
_symmetry.space_group_name_H-M   'P 1'
#
loop_
_entity.id
_entity.type
_entity.pdbx_description
1 polymer ?
#
loop_
_entity_poly.entity_id
_entity_poly.type
_entity_poly.pdbx_seq_one_letter_code
_entity_poly.pdbx_strand_id
1 'polypeptide(L)'
;VKYYGHNLAEQRVDKCEDNPKMPRAPPHKYRSIVEVKKLPVGSFVDVRGILLTCSPLTEVHVSKTNGKKVKRNFSIIDQTEAIQITVWDEQAIHSIITPELALTHPTVAFKSVP
;
A
#
# COMPACT_ATOMS: atom_id res chain seq x y z
N VAL A 1 -9.24 9.20 -50.51
CA VAL A 1 -8.52 8.80 -49.26
C VAL A 1 -9.57 8.31 -48.28
N LYS A 2 -9.66 7.00 -48.02
CA LYS A 2 -10.63 6.43 -47.07
C LYS A 2 -9.99 6.41 -45.68
N TYR A 3 -10.53 7.18 -44.75
CA TYR A 3 -10.15 7.11 -43.34
C TYR A 3 -10.80 5.88 -42.72
N TYR A 4 -9.98 4.92 -42.29
CA TYR A 4 -10.43 3.84 -41.40
C TYR A 4 -10.40 4.39 -39.98
N GLY A 5 -11.56 4.83 -39.49
CA GLY A 5 -11.75 5.12 -38.07
C GLY A 5 -11.67 3.80 -37.31
N HIS A 6 -10.59 3.62 -36.53
CA HIS A 6 -10.52 2.55 -35.55
C HIS A 6 -11.60 2.80 -34.49
N ASN A 7 -12.63 1.97 -34.51
CA ASN A 7 -13.69 1.94 -33.52
C ASN A 7 -13.08 1.45 -32.20
N LEU A 8 -12.83 2.36 -31.26
CA LEU A 8 -12.50 2.01 -29.88
C LEU A 8 -13.78 1.47 -29.24
N ALA A 9 -13.99 0.15 -29.32
CA ALA A 9 -15.06 -0.50 -28.59
C ALA A 9 -14.90 -0.17 -27.10
N GLU A 10 -15.90 0.48 -26.51
CA GLU A 10 -15.94 0.76 -25.08
C GLU A 10 -15.81 -0.55 -24.31
N GLN A 11 -14.70 -0.72 -23.59
CA GLN A 11 -14.53 -1.86 -22.69
C GLN A 11 -15.36 -1.62 -21.43
N ARG A 12 -16.38 -2.45 -21.23
CA ARG A 12 -17.23 -2.43 -20.05
C ARG A 12 -16.73 -3.47 -19.04
N VAL A 13 -16.46 -3.03 -17.82
CA VAL A 13 -16.07 -3.90 -16.70
C VAL A 13 -17.28 -4.05 -15.79
N ASP A 14 -17.88 -5.24 -15.78
CA ASP A 14 -18.98 -5.58 -14.89
C ASP A 14 -18.48 -6.46 -13.73
N LYS A 15 -19.11 -6.33 -12.56
CA LYS A 15 -18.85 -7.26 -11.44
C LYS A 15 -19.32 -8.66 -11.85
N CYS A 16 -18.46 -9.66 -11.66
CA CYS A 16 -18.81 -11.06 -11.87
C CYS A 16 -19.24 -11.68 -10.54
N GLU A 17 -20.13 -12.67 -10.59
CA GLU A 17 -20.43 -13.53 -9.44
C GLU A 17 -19.18 -14.32 -9.02
N ASP A 18 -19.14 -14.75 -7.75
CA ASP A 18 -17.98 -15.45 -7.20
C ASP A 18 -17.73 -16.75 -7.97
N ASN A 19 -16.57 -16.85 -8.61
CA ASN A 19 -16.17 -18.01 -9.38
C ASN A 19 -15.10 -18.79 -8.62
N PRO A 20 -15.40 -20.00 -8.09
CA PRO A 20 -14.44 -20.77 -7.31
C PRO A 20 -13.22 -21.25 -8.11
N LYS A 21 -13.27 -21.19 -9.44
CA LYS A 21 -12.13 -21.49 -10.33
C LYS A 21 -11.21 -20.28 -10.53
N MET A 22 -11.62 -19.08 -10.09
CA MET A 22 -10.79 -17.89 -10.21
C MET A 22 -9.56 -18.03 -9.30
N PRO A 23 -8.34 -17.80 -9.82
CA PRO A 23 -7.14 -17.78 -9.00
C PRO A 23 -7.29 -16.73 -7.89
N ARG A 24 -7.20 -17.17 -6.63
CA ARG A 24 -7.20 -16.26 -5.48
C ARG A 24 -5.81 -15.67 -5.29
N ALA A 25 -5.76 -14.45 -4.76
CA ALA A 25 -4.49 -13.86 -4.36
C ALA A 25 -3.74 -14.81 -3.40
N PRO A 26 -2.41 -14.96 -3.53
CA PRO A 26 -1.64 -15.78 -2.61
C PRO A 26 -1.86 -15.34 -1.16
N PRO A 27 -1.96 -16.28 -0.21
CA PRO A 27 -2.14 -15.95 1.19
C PRO A 27 -0.99 -15.06 1.68
N HIS A 28 -1.28 -14.22 2.67
CA HIS A 28 -0.26 -13.38 3.29
C HIS A 28 0.76 -14.24 4.04
N LYS A 29 2.04 -13.87 3.93
CA LYS A 29 3.16 -14.51 4.65
C LYS A 29 3.75 -13.52 5.65
N TYR A 30 2.99 -13.24 6.71
CA TYR A 30 3.40 -12.26 7.71
C TYR A 30 4.68 -12.69 8.43
N ARG A 31 5.59 -11.73 8.62
CA ARG A 31 6.77 -11.86 9.48
C ARG A 31 6.63 -10.93 10.68
N SER A 32 7.27 -11.28 11.79
CA SER A 32 7.36 -10.37 12.94
C SER A 32 8.26 -9.18 12.60
N ILE A 33 8.01 -8.03 13.23
CA ILE A 33 8.76 -6.81 12.96
C ILE A 33 10.24 -6.98 13.30
N VAL A 34 10.58 -7.72 14.36
CA VAL A 34 11.97 -8.04 14.71
C VAL A 34 12.68 -8.89 13.64
N GLU A 35 11.95 -9.77 12.93
CA GLU A 35 12.51 -10.53 11.81
C GLU A 35 12.69 -9.65 10.59
N VAL A 36 11.74 -8.76 10.30
CA VAL A 36 11.82 -7.82 9.18
C VAL A 36 13.08 -6.95 9.28
N LYS A 37 13.41 -6.45 10.48
CA LYS A 37 14.62 -5.63 10.70
C LYS A 37 15.94 -6.38 10.47
N LYS A 38 15.93 -7.71 10.49
CA LYS A 38 17.11 -8.56 10.23
C LYS A 38 17.28 -8.91 8.76
N LEU A 39 16.29 -8.60 7.91
CA LEU A 39 16.37 -8.92 6.48
C LEU A 39 17.25 -7.91 5.73
N PRO A 40 17.88 -8.34 4.63
CA PRO A 40 18.58 -7.43 3.73
C PRO A 40 17.62 -6.35 3.18
N VAL A 41 18.13 -5.13 3.04
CA VAL A 41 17.38 -4.01 2.41
C VAL A 41 16.93 -4.40 1.00
N GLY A 42 15.67 -4.09 0.66
CA GLY A 42 15.04 -4.44 -0.61
C GLY A 42 14.34 -5.80 -0.61
N SER A 43 14.27 -6.47 0.55
CA SER A 43 13.48 -7.69 0.72
C SER A 43 11.99 -7.36 0.85
N PHE A 44 11.16 -7.99 0.02
CA PHE A 44 9.71 -7.83 0.13
C PHE A 44 9.13 -8.65 1.28
N VAL A 45 8.32 -8.00 2.13
CA VAL A 45 7.70 -8.60 3.31
C VAL A 45 6.21 -8.27 3.41
N ASP A 46 5.44 -9.21 3.94
CA ASP A 46 4.10 -8.93 4.43
C ASP A 46 4.20 -8.63 5.94
N VAL A 47 3.61 -7.53 6.39
CA VAL A 47 3.64 -7.11 7.81
C VAL A 47 2.24 -6.77 8.27
N ARG A 48 1.92 -7.15 9.50
CA ARG A 48 0.67 -6.79 10.18
C ARG A 48 1.00 -6.23 11.55
N GLY A 49 0.25 -5.25 12.00
CA GLY A 49 0.42 -4.68 13.32
C GLY A 49 -0.75 -3.82 13.75
N ILE A 50 -0.68 -3.33 14.97
CA ILE A 50 -1.55 -2.30 15.51
C ILE A 50 -0.98 -0.95 15.08
N LEU A 51 -1.81 -0.09 14.49
CA LEU A 51 -1.42 1.25 14.12
C LEU A 51 -1.28 2.13 15.36
N LEU A 52 -0.10 2.69 15.56
CA LEU A 52 0.19 3.63 16.64
C LEU A 52 -0.03 5.07 16.22
N THR A 53 0.55 5.46 15.08
CA THR A 53 0.48 6.85 14.59
C THR A 53 0.39 6.88 13.06
N CYS A 54 -0.27 7.92 12.57
CA CYS A 54 -0.34 8.26 11.15
C CYS A 54 0.05 9.73 10.99
N SER A 55 1.06 10.00 10.17
CA SER A 55 1.46 11.37 9.84
C SER A 55 0.46 12.02 8.84
N PRO A 56 0.36 13.36 8.80
CA PRO A 56 -0.35 14.03 7.72
C PRO A 56 0.32 13.77 6.36
N LEU A 57 -0.41 14.01 5.26
CA LEU A 57 0.17 13.96 3.92
C LEU A 57 1.26 15.02 3.80
N THR A 58 2.42 14.62 3.28
CA THR A 58 3.56 15.51 3.08
C THR A 58 4.01 15.43 1.63
N GLU A 59 4.19 16.58 0.99
CA GLU A 59 4.83 16.66 -0.32
C GLU A 59 6.35 16.71 -0.16
N VAL A 60 7.07 15.93 -0.96
CA VAL A 60 8.53 15.86 -0.98
C VAL A 60 9.01 16.13 -2.40
N HIS A 61 9.97 17.05 -2.53
CA HIS A 61 10.66 17.27 -3.78
C HIS A 61 11.74 16.20 -4.00
N VAL A 62 11.69 15.52 -5.15
CA VAL A 62 12.61 14.45 -5.53
C VAL A 62 13.65 15.00 -6.49
N SER A 63 14.85 15.29 -5.97
CA SER A 63 15.95 15.90 -6.72
C SER A 63 16.32 15.14 -8.00
N LYS A 64 16.32 13.80 -7.95
CA LYS A 64 16.69 12.95 -9.11
C LYS A 64 15.75 13.12 -10.31
N THR A 65 14.47 13.38 -10.08
CA THR A 65 13.45 13.52 -11.14
C THR A 65 12.98 14.95 -11.32
N ASN A 66 13.51 15.90 -10.53
CA ASN A 66 13.00 17.26 -10.38
C ASN A 66 11.47 17.31 -10.18
N GLY A 67 10.93 16.28 -9.52
CA GLY A 67 9.50 16.04 -9.40
C GLY A 67 9.01 16.23 -7.97
N LYS A 68 7.69 16.20 -7.78
CA LYS A 68 7.05 16.18 -6.47
C LYS A 68 6.41 14.82 -6.25
N LYS A 69 6.55 14.28 -5.05
CA LYS A 69 5.86 13.07 -4.60
C LYS A 69 5.14 13.34 -3.29
N VAL A 70 4.02 12.66 -3.10
CA VAL A 70 3.29 12.73 -1.82
C VAL A 70 3.63 11.50 -1.01
N LYS A 71 3.83 11.65 0.29
CA LYS A 71 4.02 10.53 1.21
C LYS A 71 3.18 10.65 2.46
N ARG A 72 2.97 9.50 3.11
CA ARG A 72 2.39 9.38 4.43
C ARG A 72 3.12 8.27 5.20
N ASN A 73 3.49 8.56 6.43
CA ASN A 73 4.17 7.61 7.30
C ASN A 73 3.18 7.03 8.31
N PHE A 74 3.27 5.71 8.53
CA PHE A 74 2.52 4.97 9.54
C PHE A 74 3.52 4.34 10.50
N SER A 75 3.27 4.45 11.81
CA SER A 75 3.98 3.65 12.82
C SER A 75 3.09 2.50 13.24
N ILE A 76 3.58 1.27 13.08
CA ILE A 76 2.85 0.07 13.49
C ILE A 76 3.69 -0.73 14.49
N ILE A 77 3.01 -1.46 15.37
CA ILE A 77 3.63 -2.33 16.39
C ILE A 77 3.04 -3.73 16.33
N ASP A 78 3.88 -4.73 16.59
CA ASP A 78 3.45 -6.09 16.88
C ASP A 78 3.93 -6.47 18.29
N GLN A 79 3.77 -7.74 18.68
CA GLN A 79 4.23 -8.24 19.98
C GLN A 79 5.76 -8.13 20.20
N THR A 80 6.53 -7.85 19.15
CA THR A 80 8.00 -7.81 19.20
C THR A 80 8.52 -6.38 19.24
N GLU A 81 8.19 -5.55 18.25
CA GLU A 81 8.76 -4.21 18.08
C GLU A 81 7.84 -3.31 17.24
N ALA A 82 8.20 -2.01 17.14
CA ALA A 82 7.56 -1.07 16.22
C ALA A 82 8.41 -0.80 14.97
N ILE A 83 7.74 -0.50 13.85
CA ILE A 83 8.35 -0.10 12.57
C ILE A 83 7.56 1.03 11.91
N GLN A 84 8.27 1.88 11.16
CA GLN A 84 7.67 2.91 10.34
C GLN A 84 7.53 2.42 8.89
N ILE A 85 6.33 2.57 8.33
CA ILE A 85 6.01 2.26 6.92
C ILE A 85 5.70 3.57 6.20
N THR A 86 6.37 3.80 5.08
CA THR A 86 6.10 4.96 4.22
C THR A 86 5.28 4.52 3.01
N VAL A 87 4.13 5.16 2.79
CA VAL A 87 3.30 4.96 1.62
C VAL A 87 3.39 6.21 0.74
N TRP A 88 3.34 6.01 -0.59
CA TRP A 88 3.60 7.06 -1.58
C TRP A 88 2.40 7.30 -2.51
N ASP A 89 2.34 8.50 -3.04
CA ASP A 89 1.49 8.93 -4.16
C ASP A 89 0.01 8.55 -3.95
N GLU A 90 -0.65 7.90 -4.91
CA GLU A 90 -2.07 7.54 -4.84
C GLU A 90 -2.42 6.73 -3.58
N GLN A 91 -1.54 5.80 -3.19
CA GLN A 91 -1.76 4.96 -2.01
C GLN A 91 -1.73 5.81 -0.71
N ALA A 92 -0.93 6.87 -0.68
CA ALA A 92 -0.90 7.80 0.44
C ALA A 92 -2.17 8.67 0.45
N ILE A 93 -2.57 9.18 -0.71
CA ILE A 93 -3.70 10.11 -0.88
C ILE A 93 -5.04 9.41 -0.58
N HIS A 94 -5.24 8.20 -1.10
CA HIS A 94 -6.50 7.46 -0.99
C HIS A 94 -6.56 6.51 0.23
N SER A 95 -5.54 6.53 1.08
CA SER A 95 -5.56 5.81 2.36
C SER A 95 -6.74 6.29 3.22
N ILE A 96 -7.64 5.37 3.56
CA ILE A 96 -8.73 5.60 4.52
C ILE A 96 -8.23 5.91 5.94
N ILE A 97 -6.97 5.59 6.23
CA ILE A 97 -6.35 5.85 7.52
C ILE A 97 -5.97 7.33 7.62
N THR A 98 -6.59 8.01 8.58
CA THR A 98 -6.28 9.40 8.96
C THR A 98 -5.61 9.45 10.34
N PRO A 99 -4.97 10.58 10.72
CA PRO A 99 -4.42 10.77 12.06
C PRO A 99 -5.46 10.54 13.17
N GLU A 100 -6.72 10.92 12.94
CA GLU A 100 -7.83 10.75 13.89
C GLU A 100 -8.21 9.28 14.03
N LEU A 101 -8.29 8.54 12.92
CA LEU A 101 -8.57 7.11 12.95
C LEU A 101 -7.45 6.32 13.63
N ALA A 102 -6.19 6.79 13.55
CA ALA A 102 -5.06 6.14 14.21
C ALA A 102 -5.21 6.10 15.74
N LEU A 103 -5.96 7.03 16.35
CA LEU A 103 -6.26 7.05 17.79
C LEU A 103 -7.12 5.86 18.22
N THR A 104 -7.83 5.20 17.30
CA THR A 104 -8.60 3.98 17.59
C THR A 104 -7.73 2.72 17.62
N HIS A 105 -6.44 2.86 17.31
CA HIS A 105 -5.47 1.76 17.24
C HIS A 105 -5.94 0.59 16.36
N PRO A 106 -6.31 0.85 15.09
CA PRO A 106 -6.79 -0.21 14.22
C PRO A 106 -5.68 -1.21 13.90
N THR A 107 -6.08 -2.45 13.65
CA THR A 107 -5.16 -3.43 13.06
C THR A 107 -5.03 -3.17 11.56
N VAL A 108 -3.80 -3.08 11.08
CA VAL A 108 -3.47 -2.84 9.67
C VAL A 108 -2.56 -3.94 9.14
N ALA A 109 -2.68 -4.23 7.85
CA ALA A 109 -1.84 -5.21 7.16
C ALA A 109 -1.31 -4.60 5.85
N PHE A 110 -0.02 -4.79 5.61
CA PHE A 110 0.66 -4.36 4.40
C PHE A 110 1.19 -5.59 3.67
N LYS A 111 0.97 -5.64 2.36
CA LYS A 111 1.42 -6.73 1.50
C LYS A 111 2.60 -6.25 0.65
N SER A 112 3.65 -7.07 0.53
CA SER A 112 4.81 -6.81 -0.32
C SER A 112 5.44 -5.43 -0.10
N VAL A 113 5.73 -5.08 1.16
CA VAL A 113 6.51 -3.88 1.52
C VAL A 113 8.00 -4.16 1.25
N PRO A 114 8.71 -3.32 0.47
CA PRO A 114 10.13 -3.51 0.15
C PRO A 114 11.11 -3.12 1.28
#